data_AF-A0AAJ6EL12-F1
#
_entry.id   AF-A0AAJ6EL12-F1
#
_cell.length_a   1.000
_cell.length_b   1.000
_cell.length_c   1.000
_cell.angle_alpha   90.00
_cell.angle_beta   90.00
_cell.angle_gamma   90.00
#
_symmetry.space_group_name_H-M   'P 1'
#
loop_
_entity.id
_entity.type
_entity.pdbx_description
1 polymer ?
#
loop_
_entity_poly.entity_id
_entity_poly.type
_entity_poly.pdbx_seq_one_letter_code
_entity_poly.pdbx_strand_id
1 'polypeptide(L)' 'MTAINKLLQGRNLGPDEVERLTSAYELTLHSLCLVDRDDPIAEIVARKTIEIGATGVRDPTKISKLVIEQLGIGRRPLT' A
#
# COMPACT_ATOMS: atom_id res chain seq x y z
N MET A 1 5.48 -13.00 7.23
CA MET A 1 6.24 -11.85 6.71
C MET A 1 5.51 -11.35 5.47
N THR A 2 5.00 -10.12 5.48
CA THR A 2 4.15 -9.57 4.39
C THR A 2 5.01 -9.05 3.22
N ALA A 3 4.41 -8.85 2.05
CA ALA A 3 5.12 -8.31 0.88
C ALA A 3 5.76 -6.95 1.18
N ILE A 4 5.07 -6.06 1.90
CA ILE A 4 5.63 -4.75 2.27
C ILE A 4 6.84 -4.87 3.21
N ASN A 5 6.82 -5.79 4.18
CA ASN A 5 7.97 -5.99 5.08
C ASN A 5 9.23 -6.43 4.32
N LYS A 6 9.07 -7.25 3.27
CA LYS A 6 10.18 -7.65 2.37
C LYS A 6 10.77 -6.44 1.62
N LEU A 7 9.94 -5.50 1.19
CA LEU A 7 10.37 -4.31 0.43
C LEU A 7 10.94 -3.18 1.31
N LEU A 8 10.53 -3.14 2.58
CA LEU A 8 11.06 -2.19 3.57
C LEU A 8 12.38 -2.68 4.19
N GLN A 9 12.63 -3.99 4.21
CA GLN A 9 13.92 -4.55 4.62
C GLN A 9 15.06 -3.94 3.80
N GLY A 10 16.06 -3.39 4.49
CA GLY A 10 17.22 -2.75 3.89
C GLY A 10 17.07 -1.26 3.59
N ARG A 11 15.89 -0.66 3.83
CA ARG A 11 15.71 0.80 3.76
C ARG A 11 15.98 1.45 5.12
N ASN A 12 16.62 2.61 5.12
CA ASN A 12 16.87 3.41 6.33
C ASN A 12 15.63 4.23 6.71
N LEU A 13 14.54 3.54 7.05
CA LEU A 13 13.27 4.15 7.46
C LEU A 13 13.13 4.11 8.98
N GLY A 14 12.61 5.19 9.56
CA GLY A 14 12.28 5.22 10.99
C GLY A 14 11.12 4.26 11.31
N PRO A 15 10.99 3.81 12.57
CA PRO A 15 9.91 2.91 12.99
C PRO A 15 8.51 3.48 12.69
N ASP A 16 8.32 4.79 12.88
CA ASP A 16 7.04 5.47 12.58
C ASP A 16 6.68 5.44 11.09
N GLU A 17 7.69 5.43 10.22
CA GLU A 17 7.50 5.38 8.77
C GLU A 17 7.18 3.96 8.31
N VAL A 18 7.87 2.97 8.88
CA VAL A 18 7.55 1.56 8.65
C VAL A 18 6.13 1.24 9.10
N GLU A 19 5.73 1.69 10.30
CA GLU A 19 4.38 1.47 10.82
C GLU A 19 3.32 2.12 9.92
N ARG A 20 3.53 3.38 9.53
CA ARG A 20 2.60 4.09 8.64
C ARG A 20 2.41 3.39 7.31
N LEU A 21 3.50 2.99 6.66
CA LEU A 21 3.44 2.30 5.36
C LEU A 21 2.78 0.94 5.50
N THR A 22 3.07 0.22 6.59
CA THR A 22 2.45 -1.08 6.89
C THR A 22 0.94 -0.94 7.11
N SER A 23 0.51 0.05 7.90
CA SER A 23 -0.91 0.32 8.14
C SER A 23 -1.65 0.70 6.85
N ALA A 24 -1.05 1.55 6.01
CA ALA A 24 -1.63 1.89 4.71
C ALA A 24 -1.79 0.67 3.79
N TYR A 25 -0.80 -0.22 3.80
CA TYR A 25 -0.83 -1.48 3.07
C TYR A 25 -1.96 -2.39 3.54
N GLU A 26 -2.07 -2.62 4.85
CA GLU A 26 -3.12 -3.48 5.42
C GLU A 26 -4.52 -2.91 5.16
N LEU A 27 -4.70 -1.59 5.30
CA LEU A 27 -5.95 -0.92 4.94
C LEU A 27 -6.31 -1.14 3.48
N THR A 28 -5.33 -1.06 2.58
CA THR A 28 -5.56 -1.27 1.13
C THR A 28 -5.98 -2.70 0.85
N LEU A 29 -5.29 -3.69 1.41
CA LEU A 29 -5.65 -5.10 1.24
C LEU A 29 -7.07 -5.38 1.74
N HIS A 30 -7.41 -4.83 2.91
CA HIS A 30 -8.73 -4.96 3.49
C HIS A 30 -9.81 -4.33 2.59
N SER A 31 -9.56 -3.13 2.05
CA SER A 31 -10.49 -2.47 1.11
C SER A 31 -10.65 -3.21 -0.22
N LEU A 32 -9.64 -3.96 -0.65
CA LEU A 32 -9.68 -4.78 -1.86
C LEU A 32 -10.19 -6.21 -1.60
N CYS A 33 -10.55 -6.55 -0.35
CA CYS A 33 -10.88 -7.90 0.09
C CYS A 33 -9.81 -8.95 -0.30
N LEU A 34 -8.53 -8.54 -0.34
CA LEU A 34 -7.43 -9.44 -0.68
C LEU A 34 -7.03 -10.24 0.57
N VAL A 35 -7.48 -11.48 0.64
CA VAL A 35 -7.22 -12.39 1.76
C VAL A 35 -5.86 -13.06 1.62
N ASP A 36 -5.47 -13.39 0.38
CA ASP A 36 -4.18 -14.01 0.11
C ASP A 36 -3.06 -12.96 0.10
N ARG A 37 -2.04 -13.20 0.92
CA ARG A 37 -0.93 -12.26 1.14
C ARG A 37 0.31 -12.60 0.32
N ASP A 38 0.31 -13.76 -0.34
CA ASP A 38 1.31 -14.18 -1.34
C ASP A 38 0.83 -13.92 -2.77
N ASP A 39 -0.41 -13.44 -2.93
CA ASP A 39 -0.97 -12.97 -4.19
C ASP A 39 -0.05 -11.91 -4.84
N PRO A 40 0.27 -12.00 -6.14
CA PRO A 40 1.10 -10.99 -6.83
C PRO A 40 0.49 -9.58 -6.74
N ILE A 41 -0.83 -9.49 -6.56
CA ILE A 41 -1.54 -8.23 -6.31
C ILE A 41 -1.06 -7.58 -5.00
N ALA A 42 -0.78 -8.38 -3.96
CA ALA A 42 -0.27 -7.90 -2.69
C ALA A 42 1.11 -7.24 -2.86
N GLU A 43 1.98 -7.78 -3.71
CA GLU A 43 3.27 -7.13 -4.00
C GLU A 43 3.09 -5.78 -4.74
N ILE A 44 2.17 -5.73 -5.71
CA ILE A 44 1.86 -4.49 -6.44
C ILE A 44 1.35 -3.41 -5.47
N VAL A 45 0.44 -3.78 -4.56
CA VAL A 45 -0.08 -2.90 -3.52
C VAL A 45 1.07 -2.40 -2.63
N ALA A 46 1.95 -3.29 -2.16
CA ALA A 46 3.09 -2.92 -1.33
C ALA A 46 4.01 -1.88 -1.99
N ARG A 47 4.34 -2.10 -3.27
CA ARG A 47 5.17 -1.18 -4.06
C ARG A 47 4.50 0.19 -4.20
N LYS A 48 3.21 0.21 -4.53
CA LYS A 48 2.44 1.45 -4.68
C LYS A 48 2.32 2.24 -3.37
N THR A 49 2.09 1.53 -2.25
CA THR A 49 2.05 2.15 -0.92
C THR A 49 3.36 2.87 -0.60
N ILE A 50 4.51 2.24 -0.89
CA ILE A 50 5.83 2.83 -0.70
C ILE A 50 6.03 4.05 -1.61
N GLU A 51 5.67 3.94 -2.89
CA GLU A 51 5.77 5.05 -3.86
C GLU A 51 4.98 6.28 -3.39
N ILE A 52 3.73 6.09 -2.95
CA ILE A 52 2.87 7.18 -2.47
C ILE A 52 3.36 7.73 -1.13
N GLY A 53 3.84 6.87 -0.22
CA GLY A 53 4.44 7.33 1.03
C GLY A 53 5.69 8.20 0.82
N ALA A 54 6.50 7.87 -0.19
CA ALA A 54 7.68 8.65 -0.56
C ALA A 54 7.35 10.06 -1.08
N THR A 55 6.11 10.34 -1.51
CA THR A 55 5.70 11.70 -1.90
C THR A 55 5.41 12.62 -0.70
N GLY A 56 5.60 12.13 0.53
CA GLY A 56 5.40 12.89 1.76
C GLY A 56 3.99 12.79 2.35
N VAL A 57 3.10 11.96 1.80
CA VAL A 57 1.80 11.68 2.42
C VAL A 57 2.02 10.90 3.71
N ARG A 58 1.58 11.44 4.84
CA ARG A 58 1.79 10.86 6.17
C ARG A 58 0.59 10.13 6.76
N ASP A 59 -0.57 10.28 6.15
CA ASP A 59 -1.81 9.66 6.62
C ASP A 59 -2.02 8.31 5.94
N PRO A 60 -2.08 7.19 6.69
CA PRO A 60 -2.16 5.86 6.10
C PRO A 60 -3.46 5.62 5.32
N THR A 61 -4.56 6.25 5.73
CA THR A 61 -5.86 6.16 5.03
C THR A 61 -5.80 6.89 3.69
N LYS A 62 -5.16 8.06 3.64
CA LYS A 62 -4.91 8.79 2.38
C LYS A 62 -4.01 8.00 1.44
N ILE A 63 -2.94 7.39 1.96
CA ILE A 63 -2.07 6.52 1.17
C ILE A 63 -2.88 5.38 0.58
N SER A 64 -3.66 4.65 1.40
CA SER A 64 -4.52 3.55 0.94
C SER A 64 -5.49 3.98 -0.17
N LYS A 65 -6.20 5.11 0.03
CA LYS A 65 -7.11 5.65 -0.98
C LYS A 65 -6.39 5.94 -2.31
N LEU A 66 -5.22 6.58 -2.25
CA LEU A 66 -4.42 6.88 -3.43
C LEU A 66 -3.92 5.61 -4.14
N VAL A 67 -3.57 4.55 -3.38
CA VAL A 67 -3.21 3.26 -3.97
C VAL A 67 -4.39 2.68 -4.74
N ILE A 68 -5.58 2.62 -4.13
CA ILE A 68 -6.80 2.09 -4.78
C ILE A 68 -7.15 2.91 -6.04
N GLU A 69 -7.03 4.24 -5.97
CA GLU A 69 -7.26 5.13 -7.11
C GLU A 69 -6.25 4.87 -8.24
N GLN A 70 -4.96 4.71 -7.92
CA GLN A 70 -3.91 4.44 -8.91
C GLN A 70 -3.99 3.04 -9.52
N LEU A 71 -4.51 2.05 -8.78
CA LEU A 71 -4.74 0.70 -9.31
C LEU A 71 -5.92 0.65 -10.30
N GLY A 72 -6.68 1.75 -10.45
CA GLY A 72 -7.81 1.82 -11.39
C GLY A 72 -9.05 1.05 -10.95
N ILE A 73 -9.03 0.43 -9.76
CA ILE A 73 -10.13 -0.37 -9.21
C ILE A 73 -11.33 0.53 -8.84
N GLY A 74 -11.11 1.84 -8.67
CA GLY A 74 -12.14 2.85 -8.40
C GLY A 74 -12.58 3.71 -9.59
N ARG A 75 -12.06 3.51 -10.80
CA ARG A 75 -12.48 4.28 -11.99
C ARG A 75 -12.77 3.35 -13.17
N ARG A 76 -14.01 2.87 -13.22
CA ARG A 76 -14.67 2.56 -14.49
C ARG A 76 -15.39 3.85 -14.91
N PRO A 77 -14.93 4.61 -15.90
CA PRO A 77 -15.81 5.57 -16.55
C PRO A 77 -16.90 4.75 -17.23
N LEU A 78 -18.13 4.84 -16.72
CA LEU A 78 -19.32 4.46 -17.47
C LEU A 78 -19.40 5.47 -18.62
N THR A 79 -18.96 5.05 -19.81
CA THR A 79 -19.27 5.72 -21.08
C THR A 79 -20.50 5.04 -21.66
#